data_AF-A0A957MW43-F1
#
_entry.id   AF-A0A957MW43-F1
#
_cell.length_a   1.000
_cell.length_b   1.000
_cell.length_c   1.000
_cell.angle_alpha   90.00
_cell.angle_beta   90.00
_cell.angle_gamma   90.00
#
_symmetry.space_group_name_H-M   'P 1'
#
loop_
_entity.id
_entity.type
_entity.pdbx_description
1 polymer ?
#
loop_
_entity_poly.entity_id
_entity_poly.type
_entity_poly.pdbx_seq_one_letter_code
_entity_poly.pdbx_strand_id
1 'polypeptide(L)'
;RLDRICEARNYTHVAEYVENFLLSAVDTAIMMQNAALAAESLGLGMCYIGAIRNRSQAVIDLLHLPRLVFPLVGMTLGWPAASPMLRPRLPLEAVLHWDRYDSSGEKDALVDYDRAMVATGIYEGRQVPVPGQPDSVEDYGWQEHSARRVSQPHRTELRDVQEQQGFALR
;
A
#
# COMPACT_ATOMS: atom_id res chain seq x y z
N ARG A 1 -21.10 10.21 -3.58
CA ARG A 1 -21.98 11.32 -3.10
C ARG A 1 -22.14 12.37 -4.18
N LEU A 2 -21.05 12.90 -4.74
CA LEU A 2 -21.07 13.87 -5.83
C LEU A 2 -21.90 13.41 -7.03
N ASP A 3 -21.79 12.13 -7.39
CA ASP A 3 -22.59 11.53 -8.46
C ASP A 3 -24.10 11.74 -8.31
N ARG A 4 -24.64 11.41 -7.13
CA ARG A 4 -26.06 11.58 -6.79
C ARG A 4 -26.47 13.05 -6.75
N ILE A 5 -25.55 13.96 -6.39
CA ILE A 5 -25.79 15.40 -6.41
C ILE A 5 -25.87 15.90 -7.85
N CYS A 6 -24.97 15.46 -8.72
CA CYS A 6 -25.00 15.76 -10.15
C CYS A 6 -26.31 15.27 -10.77
N GLU A 7 -26.70 14.02 -10.52
CA GLU A 7 -27.98 13.46 -10.97
C GLU A 7 -29.18 14.30 -10.49
N ALA A 8 -29.25 14.62 -9.19
CA ALA A 8 -30.34 15.42 -8.62
C ALA A 8 -30.42 16.85 -9.18
N ARG A 9 -29.36 17.33 -9.84
CA ARG A 9 -29.26 18.65 -10.45
C ARG A 9 -29.25 18.60 -11.98
N ASN A 10 -29.49 17.44 -12.59
CA ASN A 10 -29.42 17.20 -14.04
C ASN A 10 -28.05 17.54 -14.66
N TYR A 11 -26.97 17.27 -13.93
CA TYR A 11 -25.59 17.34 -14.44
C TYR A 11 -24.99 15.93 -14.58
N THR A 12 -24.08 15.78 -15.53
CA THR A 12 -23.24 14.58 -15.65
C THR A 12 -22.03 14.70 -14.74
N HIS A 13 -21.82 13.72 -13.87
CA HIS A 13 -20.61 13.66 -13.05
C HIS A 13 -19.43 13.14 -13.86
N VAL A 14 -18.36 13.95 -13.95
CA VAL A 14 -17.16 13.62 -14.72
C VAL A 14 -16.07 13.07 -13.79
N ALA A 15 -16.17 11.78 -13.45
CA ALA A 15 -15.27 11.10 -12.51
C ALA A 15 -14.19 10.23 -13.17
N GLU A 16 -14.18 10.19 -14.51
CA GLU A 16 -13.44 9.20 -15.30
C GLU A 16 -11.92 9.44 -15.37
N TYR A 17 -11.46 10.63 -15.01
CA TYR A 17 -10.04 11.00 -15.07
C TYR A 17 -9.25 10.47 -13.87
N VAL A 18 -7.98 10.14 -14.09
CA VAL A 18 -7.03 9.69 -13.05
C VAL A 18 -7.01 10.61 -11.82
N GLU A 19 -7.18 11.93 -12.03
CA GLU A 19 -7.25 12.93 -10.95
C GLU A 19 -8.25 12.56 -9.85
N ASN A 20 -9.46 12.13 -10.21
CA ASN A 20 -10.50 11.79 -9.23
C ASN A 20 -10.11 10.56 -8.40
N PHE A 21 -9.43 9.60 -9.02
CA PHE A 21 -8.93 8.42 -8.32
C PHE A 21 -7.76 8.78 -7.39
N LEU A 22 -6.84 9.64 -7.83
CA LEU A 22 -5.73 10.13 -7.00
C LEU A 22 -6.24 10.91 -5.79
N LEU A 23 -7.15 11.85 -5.97
CA LEU A 23 -7.79 12.60 -4.87
C LEU A 23 -8.45 11.64 -3.87
N SER A 24 -9.25 10.70 -4.36
CA SER A 24 -9.93 9.71 -3.51
C SER A 24 -8.94 8.84 -2.73
N ALA A 25 -7.82 8.45 -3.35
CA ALA A 25 -6.79 7.64 -2.72
C ALA A 25 -6.01 8.41 -1.64
N VAL A 26 -5.63 9.66 -1.92
CA VAL A 26 -4.93 10.54 -0.98
C VAL A 26 -5.82 10.86 0.23
N ASP A 27 -7.07 11.25 0.01
CA ASP A 27 -8.03 11.54 1.08
C ASP A 27 -8.22 10.33 2.00
N THR A 28 -8.35 9.14 1.41
CA THR A 28 -8.48 7.89 2.16
C THR A 28 -7.21 7.60 2.96
N ALA A 29 -6.01 7.79 2.39
CA ALA A 29 -4.74 7.58 3.07
C ALA A 29 -4.57 8.49 4.30
N ILE A 30 -4.87 9.79 4.14
CA ILE A 30 -4.82 10.77 5.24
C ILE A 30 -5.81 10.40 6.34
N MET A 31 -7.06 10.09 5.98
CA MET A 31 -8.10 9.72 6.92
C MET A 31 -7.71 8.49 7.74
N MET A 32 -7.17 7.45 7.09
CA MET A 32 -6.74 6.26 7.81
C MET A 32 -5.52 6.51 8.70
N GLN A 33 -4.55 7.30 8.26
CA GLN A 33 -3.41 7.61 9.12
C GLN A 33 -3.83 8.39 10.37
N ASN A 34 -4.81 9.29 10.25
CA ASN A 34 -5.42 9.94 11.41
C ASN A 34 -6.15 8.94 12.32
N ALA A 35 -6.90 7.99 11.75
CA ALA A 35 -7.55 6.94 12.52
C ALA A 35 -6.54 6.03 13.25
N ALA A 36 -5.41 5.73 12.61
CA ALA A 36 -4.31 4.96 13.19
C ALA A 36 -3.73 5.68 14.42
N LEU A 37 -3.37 6.95 14.27
CA LEU A 37 -2.84 7.78 15.36
C LEU A 37 -3.84 7.91 16.51
N ALA A 38 -5.12 8.11 16.20
CA ALA A 38 -6.17 8.17 17.21
C ALA A 38 -6.27 6.84 17.98
N ALA A 39 -6.30 5.70 17.27
CA ALA A 39 -6.34 4.39 17.90
C ALA A 39 -5.12 4.12 18.79
N GLU A 40 -3.91 4.38 18.30
CA GLU A 40 -2.66 4.22 19.06
C GLU A 40 -2.62 5.11 20.30
N SER A 41 -3.11 6.36 20.22
CA SER A 41 -3.21 7.25 21.38
C SER A 41 -4.18 6.77 22.47
N LEU A 42 -5.13 5.90 22.10
CA LEU A 42 -6.06 5.24 23.02
C LEU A 42 -5.52 3.89 23.53
N GLY A 43 -4.31 3.50 23.14
CA GLY A 43 -3.69 2.23 23.53
C GLY A 43 -4.09 1.03 22.67
N LEU A 44 -4.78 1.24 21.54
CA LEU A 44 -5.05 0.18 20.57
C LEU A 44 -3.84 -0.03 19.65
N GLY A 45 -3.64 -1.27 19.20
CA GLY A 45 -2.80 -1.58 18.05
C GLY A 45 -3.60 -1.52 16.75
N MET A 46 -2.90 -1.30 15.64
CA MET A 46 -3.49 -1.25 14.30
C MET A 46 -2.69 -2.04 13.26
N CYS A 47 -3.33 -2.46 12.17
CA CYS A 47 -2.63 -2.98 11.00
C CYS A 47 -3.39 -2.63 9.71
N TYR A 48 -2.67 -2.08 8.72
CA TYR A 48 -3.19 -1.87 7.37
C TYR A 48 -3.28 -3.18 6.59
N ILE A 49 -4.45 -3.44 5.98
CA ILE A 49 -4.74 -4.66 5.21
C ILE A 49 -4.84 -4.31 3.72
N GLY A 50 -3.68 -4.18 3.09
CA GLY A 50 -3.60 -3.99 1.63
C GLY A 50 -4.05 -5.21 0.82
N ALA A 51 -4.16 -6.38 1.46
CA ALA A 51 -4.59 -7.64 0.84
C ALA A 51 -6.06 -7.63 0.39
N ILE A 52 -6.87 -6.69 0.87
CA ILE A 52 -8.26 -6.50 0.43
C ILE A 52 -8.36 -6.32 -1.10
N ARG A 53 -7.30 -5.80 -1.74
CA ARG A 53 -7.18 -5.63 -3.19
C ARG A 53 -6.85 -6.90 -3.96
N ASN A 54 -6.58 -8.02 -3.29
CA ASN A 54 -6.31 -9.30 -3.98
C ASN A 54 -7.59 -9.90 -4.58
N ARG A 55 -8.75 -9.60 -3.98
CA ARG A 55 -10.09 -10.03 -4.43
C ARG A 55 -11.05 -8.85 -4.33
N SER A 56 -10.70 -7.73 -4.94
CA SER A 56 -11.46 -6.48 -4.87
C SER A 56 -12.91 -6.64 -5.30
N GLN A 57 -13.19 -7.40 -6.37
CA GLN A 57 -14.57 -7.68 -6.81
C GLN A 57 -15.39 -8.38 -5.72
N ALA A 58 -14.84 -9.44 -5.10
CA ALA A 58 -15.53 -10.15 -4.03
C ALA A 58 -15.83 -9.24 -2.82
N VAL A 59 -14.94 -8.28 -2.53
CA VAL A 59 -15.17 -7.28 -1.47
C VAL A 59 -16.26 -6.29 -1.87
N ILE A 60 -16.26 -5.84 -3.13
CA ILE A 60 -17.31 -4.98 -3.70
C ILE A 60 -18.67 -5.66 -3.57
N ASP A 61 -18.76 -6.92 -3.98
CA ASP A 61 -20.00 -7.71 -3.92
C ASP A 61 -20.47 -7.92 -2.48
N LEU A 62 -19.55 -8.37 -1.61
CA LEU A 62 -19.86 -8.66 -0.20
C LEU A 62 -20.40 -7.43 0.54
N LEU A 63 -19.79 -6.26 0.31
CA LEU A 63 -20.17 -5.02 0.98
C LEU A 63 -21.19 -4.20 0.20
N HIS A 64 -21.67 -4.71 -0.95
CA HIS A 64 -22.57 -4.03 -1.86
C HIS A 64 -22.08 -2.61 -2.21
N LEU A 65 -20.78 -2.47 -2.53
CA LEU A 65 -20.17 -1.17 -2.80
C LEU A 65 -20.76 -0.59 -4.11
N PRO A 66 -21.39 0.59 -4.07
CA PRO A 66 -22.00 1.17 -5.26
C PRO A 66 -20.93 1.70 -6.23
N ARG A 67 -21.37 2.08 -7.43
CA ARG A 67 -20.54 2.79 -8.41
C ARG A 67 -19.77 3.95 -7.76
N LEU A 68 -18.52 4.15 -8.21
CA LEU A 68 -17.55 5.13 -7.72
C LEU A 68 -17.15 4.91 -6.24
N VAL A 69 -17.23 3.67 -5.76
CA VAL A 69 -16.69 3.25 -4.46
C VAL A 69 -15.80 2.03 -4.67
N PHE A 70 -14.53 2.14 -4.24
CA PHE A 70 -13.51 1.12 -4.44
C PHE A 70 -12.77 0.80 -3.13
N PRO A 71 -12.57 -0.47 -2.77
CA PRO A 71 -11.89 -0.85 -1.52
C PRO A 71 -10.37 -0.68 -1.64
N LEU A 72 -9.85 0.46 -1.22
CA LEU A 72 -8.43 0.75 -1.28
C LEU A 72 -7.61 -0.07 -0.28
N VAL A 73 -7.98 -0.11 0.99
CA VAL A 73 -7.24 -0.79 2.06
C VAL A 73 -8.15 -0.99 3.27
N GLY A 74 -8.03 -2.14 3.94
CA GLY A 74 -8.68 -2.39 5.22
C GLY A 74 -7.81 -1.98 6.40
N MET A 75 -8.39 -1.94 7.60
CA MET A 75 -7.65 -1.68 8.84
C MET A 75 -8.21 -2.57 9.95
N THR A 76 -7.33 -3.25 10.68
CA THR A 76 -7.69 -3.89 11.96
C THR A 76 -7.32 -2.95 13.11
N LEU A 77 -8.14 -2.94 14.15
CA LEU A 77 -7.92 -2.22 15.40
C LEU A 77 -8.23 -3.17 16.56
N GLY A 78 -7.45 -3.12 17.64
CA GLY A 78 -7.72 -3.94 18.81
C GLY A 78 -6.70 -3.74 19.93
N TRP A 79 -7.01 -4.26 21.11
CA TRP A 79 -6.08 -4.24 22.24
C TRP A 79 -4.90 -5.17 21.94
N PRO A 80 -3.65 -4.68 21.97
CA PRO A 80 -2.50 -5.47 21.55
C PRO A 80 -2.24 -6.61 22.54
N ALA A 81 -2.17 -7.83 22.04
CA ALA A 81 -1.73 -9.00 22.82
C ALA A 81 -0.19 -9.12 22.91
N ALA A 82 0.52 -8.38 22.07
CA ALA A 82 1.98 -8.33 22.01
C ALA A 82 2.47 -6.95 21.55
N SER A 83 3.70 -6.60 21.91
CA SER A 83 4.37 -5.38 21.46
C SER A 83 5.47 -5.75 20.44
N PRO A 84 5.21 -5.65 19.13
CA PRO A 84 6.21 -6.02 18.12
C PRO A 84 7.42 -5.08 18.15
N MET A 85 8.57 -5.57 17.70
CA MET A 85 9.75 -4.73 17.56
C MET A 85 9.52 -3.60 16.55
N LEU A 86 10.10 -2.44 16.84
CA LEU A 86 10.18 -1.34 15.89
C LEU A 86 11.09 -1.75 14.72
N ARG A 87 10.52 -1.73 13.52
CA ARG A 87 11.29 -2.01 12.31
C ARG A 87 12.11 -0.78 11.94
N PRO A 88 13.39 -0.94 11.54
CA PRO A 88 14.15 0.13 10.90
C PRO A 88 13.38 0.77 9.74
N ARG A 89 13.72 2.02 9.44
CA ARG A 89 13.28 2.73 8.22
C ARG A 89 14.50 3.07 7.39
N LEU A 90 14.29 3.39 6.12
CA LEU A 90 15.35 3.93 5.27
C LEU A 90 15.98 5.15 5.96
N PRO A 91 17.32 5.32 5.86
CA PRO A 91 18.00 6.52 6.33
C PRO A 91 17.34 7.79 5.78
N LEU A 92 17.37 8.88 6.55
CA LEU A 92 16.66 10.10 6.21
C LEU A 92 17.18 10.68 4.88
N GLU A 93 18.48 10.62 4.66
CA GLU A 93 19.18 11.04 3.43
C GLU A 93 18.74 10.27 2.17
N ALA A 94 18.14 9.09 2.32
CA ALA A 94 17.57 8.34 1.20
C ALA A 94 16.11 8.71 0.89
N VAL A 95 15.48 9.56 1.71
CA VAL A 95 14.05 9.92 1.59
C VAL A 95 13.85 11.44 1.50
N LEU A 96 14.64 12.21 2.23
CA LEU A 96 14.62 13.66 2.24
C LEU A 96 15.61 14.19 1.20
N HIS A 97 15.09 14.91 0.21
CA HIS A 97 15.91 15.58 -0.80
C HIS A 97 15.71 17.10 -0.72
N TRP A 98 16.79 17.84 -0.91
CA TRP A 98 16.78 19.30 -0.89
C TRP A 98 16.75 19.84 -2.31
N ASP A 99 15.76 20.69 -2.62
CA ASP A 99 15.55 21.40 -3.89
C ASP A 99 15.31 20.56 -5.16
N ARG A 100 15.92 19.39 -5.28
CA ARG A 100 15.90 18.47 -6.42
C ARG A 100 15.91 17.04 -5.88
N TYR A 101 15.39 16.09 -6.65
CA TYR A 101 15.65 14.68 -6.38
C TYR A 101 17.15 14.41 -6.51
N ASP A 102 17.77 13.81 -5.49
CA ASP A 102 19.20 13.49 -5.45
C ASP A 102 19.37 12.02 -5.05
N SER A 103 19.95 11.23 -5.97
CA SER A 103 20.23 9.81 -5.78
C SER A 103 21.70 9.49 -5.58
N SER A 104 22.57 10.49 -5.42
CA SER A 104 24.03 10.30 -5.35
C SER A 104 24.46 9.40 -4.18
N GLY A 105 23.78 9.46 -3.04
CA GLY A 105 24.03 8.62 -1.86
C GLY A 105 23.11 7.40 -1.71
N GLU A 106 22.19 7.18 -2.65
CA GLU A 106 21.13 6.18 -2.52
C GLU A 106 21.70 4.77 -2.35
N LYS A 107 22.72 4.40 -3.14
CA LYS A 107 23.32 3.07 -3.10
C LYS A 107 23.87 2.71 -1.72
N ASP A 108 24.64 3.60 -1.10
CA ASP A 108 25.26 3.34 0.20
C ASP A 108 24.18 3.27 1.29
N ALA A 109 23.19 4.18 1.25
CA ALA A 109 22.06 4.17 2.18
C ALA A 109 21.21 2.88 2.08
N LEU A 110 21.03 2.34 0.86
CA LEU A 110 20.35 1.06 0.65
C LEU A 110 21.15 -0.10 1.25
N VAL A 111 22.48 -0.11 1.15
CA VAL A 111 23.33 -1.16 1.75
C VAL A 111 23.28 -1.09 3.28
N ASP A 112 23.35 0.11 3.86
CA ASP A 112 23.27 0.28 5.31
C ASP A 112 21.88 -0.11 5.85
N TYR A 113 20.81 0.27 5.14
CA TYR A 113 19.46 -0.16 5.48
C TYR A 113 19.28 -1.68 5.39
N ASP A 114 19.88 -2.31 4.38
CA ASP A 114 19.83 -3.76 4.20
C ASP A 114 20.47 -4.48 5.38
N ARG A 115 21.69 -4.06 5.78
CA ARG A 115 22.37 -4.59 6.97
C ARG A 115 21.53 -4.40 8.24
N ALA A 116 20.91 -3.22 8.42
CA ALA A 116 20.05 -2.94 9.56
C ALA A 116 18.81 -3.85 9.60
N MET A 117 18.20 -4.13 8.44
CA MET A 117 17.05 -5.02 8.32
C MET A 117 17.43 -6.49 8.58
N VAL A 118 18.56 -6.96 8.04
CA VAL A 118 19.09 -8.32 8.31
C VAL A 118 19.33 -8.51 9.81
N ALA A 119 19.92 -7.52 10.49
CA ALA A 119 20.18 -7.59 11.94
C ALA A 119 18.91 -7.74 12.80
N THR A 120 17.72 -7.46 12.27
CA THR A 120 16.45 -7.68 12.99
C THR A 120 16.01 -9.16 13.04
N GLY A 121 16.63 -10.04 12.25
CA GLY A 121 16.23 -11.44 12.10
C GLY A 121 14.90 -11.64 11.35
N ILE A 122 14.30 -10.59 10.80
CA ILE A 122 12.94 -10.65 10.22
C ILE A 122 12.79 -11.56 9.00
N TYR A 123 13.92 -11.89 8.36
CA TYR A 123 13.96 -12.76 7.19
C TYR A 123 14.35 -14.21 7.52
N GLU A 124 14.64 -14.52 8.78
CA GLU A 124 14.95 -15.89 9.20
C GLU A 124 13.78 -16.83 8.88
N GLY A 125 14.05 -17.89 8.11
CA GLY A 125 13.04 -18.84 7.67
C GLY A 125 12.01 -18.28 6.67
N ARG A 126 12.24 -17.09 6.10
CA ARG A 126 11.31 -16.43 5.18
C ARG A 126 12.02 -15.93 3.93
N GLN A 127 11.77 -16.59 2.79
CA GLN A 127 12.25 -16.12 1.49
C GLN A 127 11.13 -16.09 0.45
N VAL A 128 11.14 -15.04 -0.37
CA VAL A 128 10.40 -14.97 -1.63
C VAL A 128 11.21 -15.77 -2.67
N PRO A 129 10.58 -16.65 -3.46
CA PRO A 129 11.29 -17.42 -4.49
C PRO A 129 11.96 -16.50 -5.51
N VAL A 130 13.13 -16.89 -6.03
CA VAL A 130 13.74 -16.20 -7.18
C VAL A 130 12.85 -16.43 -8.41
N PRO A 131 12.50 -15.39 -9.18
CA PRO A 131 11.78 -15.55 -10.43
C PRO A 131 12.49 -16.54 -11.38
N GLY A 132 11.83 -17.66 -11.67
CA GLY A 132 12.37 -18.71 -12.54
C GLY A 132 13.38 -19.67 -11.89
N GLN A 133 13.73 -19.50 -10.60
CA GLN A 133 14.66 -20.38 -9.87
C GLN A 133 14.20 -20.61 -8.41
N PRO A 134 13.16 -21.42 -8.17
CA PRO A 134 12.51 -21.52 -6.85
C PRO A 134 13.39 -22.12 -5.75
N ASP A 135 14.40 -22.92 -6.12
CA ASP A 135 15.28 -23.64 -5.17
C ASP A 135 16.58 -22.87 -4.85
N SER A 136 16.77 -21.66 -5.41
CA SER A 136 17.98 -20.87 -5.16
C SER A 136 17.93 -20.22 -3.77
N VAL A 137 18.97 -20.46 -2.98
CA VAL A 137 19.18 -19.85 -1.67
C VAL A 137 20.39 -18.93 -1.76
N GLU A 138 20.17 -17.64 -1.55
CA GLU A 138 21.19 -16.58 -1.59
C GLU A 138 21.17 -15.77 -0.29
N ASP A 139 22.13 -14.87 -0.13
CA ASP A 139 22.09 -13.86 0.93
C ASP A 139 20.79 -13.05 0.81
N TYR A 140 20.06 -12.92 1.91
CA TYR A 140 18.65 -12.54 1.88
C TYR A 140 18.36 -11.37 2.82
N GLY A 141 18.48 -10.17 2.27
CA GLY A 141 18.16 -8.90 2.91
C GLY A 141 16.87 -8.26 2.40
N TRP A 142 16.63 -7.03 2.82
CA TRP A 142 15.53 -6.19 2.33
C TRP A 142 15.62 -5.91 0.83
N GLN A 143 16.83 -5.69 0.29
CA GLN A 143 17.05 -5.43 -1.13
C GLN A 143 16.60 -6.62 -1.96
N GLU A 144 17.11 -7.81 -1.65
CA GLU A 144 16.76 -9.04 -2.37
C GLU A 144 15.28 -9.40 -2.17
N HIS A 145 14.77 -9.29 -0.94
CA HIS A 145 13.35 -9.49 -0.64
C HIS A 145 12.45 -8.58 -1.49
N SER A 146 12.81 -7.30 -1.57
CA SER A 146 12.05 -6.29 -2.31
C SER A 146 12.14 -6.54 -3.81
N ALA A 147 13.35 -6.76 -4.34
CA ALA A 147 13.60 -7.02 -5.76
C ALA A 147 12.82 -8.24 -6.26
N ARG A 148 12.86 -9.37 -5.54
CA ARG A 148 12.08 -10.56 -5.88
C ARG A 148 10.58 -10.31 -5.86
N ARG A 149 10.08 -9.53 -4.90
CA ARG A 149 8.64 -9.26 -4.77
C ARG A 149 8.12 -8.32 -5.85
N VAL A 150 8.86 -7.26 -6.18
CA VAL A 150 8.41 -6.26 -7.17
C VAL A 150 8.65 -6.68 -8.62
N SER A 151 9.56 -7.64 -8.87
CA SER A 151 9.78 -8.25 -10.19
C SER A 151 8.71 -9.25 -10.60
N GLN A 152 7.79 -9.61 -9.69
CA GLN A 152 6.70 -10.54 -9.97
C GLN A 152 5.39 -9.76 -10.23
N PRO A 153 4.57 -10.20 -11.20
CA PRO A 153 3.28 -9.58 -11.45
C PRO A 153 2.37 -9.72 -10.23
N HIS A 154 1.79 -8.62 -9.78
CA HIS A 154 0.84 -8.59 -8.67
C HIS A 154 -0.42 -7.82 -9.08
N ARG A 155 -1.59 -8.43 -8.87
CA ARG A 155 -2.91 -7.79 -9.05
C ARG A 155 -3.11 -7.20 -10.45
N THR A 156 -2.80 -7.98 -11.47
CA THR A 156 -2.89 -7.58 -12.89
C THR A 156 -4.30 -7.18 -13.33
N GLU A 157 -5.34 -7.68 -12.66
CA GLU A 157 -6.76 -7.42 -12.95
C GLU A 157 -7.30 -6.14 -12.26
N LEU A 158 -6.48 -5.42 -11.48
CA LEU A 158 -6.96 -4.33 -10.63
C LEU A 158 -7.60 -3.19 -11.45
N ARG A 159 -7.02 -2.91 -12.61
CA ARG A 159 -7.51 -1.88 -13.53
C ARG A 159 -8.93 -2.19 -13.99
N ASP A 160 -9.17 -3.41 -14.43
CA ASP A 160 -10.48 -3.82 -14.96
C ASP A 160 -11.58 -3.67 -13.90
N VAL A 161 -11.28 -4.03 -12.65
CA VAL A 161 -12.22 -3.86 -11.53
C VAL A 161 -12.46 -2.38 -11.21
N GLN A 162 -11.45 -1.52 -11.33
CA GLN A 162 -11.59 -0.07 -11.13
C GLN A 162 -12.46 0.56 -12.22
N GLU A 163 -12.25 0.17 -13.48
CA GLU A 163 -13.05 0.62 -14.62
C GLU A 163 -14.50 0.18 -14.48
N GLN A 164 -14.76 -1.07 -14.06
CA GLN A 164 -16.11 -1.58 -13.78
C GLN A 164 -16.80 -0.81 -12.63
N GLN A 165 -16.06 -0.36 -11.62
CA GLN A 165 -16.59 0.53 -10.58
C GLN A 165 -16.74 1.99 -11.02
N GLY A 166 -16.46 2.32 -12.29
CA GLY A 166 -16.67 3.65 -12.86
C GLY A 166 -15.46 4.58 -12.79
N PHE A 167 -14.31 4.11 -12.32
CA PHE A 167 -13.05 4.84 -12.43
C PHE A 167 -12.38 4.46 -13.76
N ALA A 168 -12.74 5.15 -14.85
CA ALA A 168 -12.23 4.82 -16.19
C ALA A 168 -10.73 5.10 -16.40
N LEU A 169 -10.08 5.79 -15.45
CA LEU A 169 -8.65 6.11 -15.42
C LEU A 169 -8.13 6.68 -16.76
N ARG A 170 -8.94 7.57 -17.36
CA ARG A 170 -8.57 8.30 -18.58
C ARG A 170 -7.51 9.37 -18.32
#